data_AF-A0A8B7Y073-F1
#
_entry.id   AF-A0A8B7Y073-F1
#
_cell.length_a   1.000
_cell.length_b   1.000
_cell.length_c   1.000
_cell.angle_alpha   90.00
_cell.angle_beta   90.00
_cell.angle_gamma   90.00
#
_symmetry.space_group_name_H-M   'P 1'
#
loop_
_entity.id
_entity.type
_entity.pdbx_description
1 polymer ?
#
loop_
_entity_poly.entity_id
_entity_poly.type
_entity_poly.pdbx_seq_one_letter_code
_entity_poly.pdbx_strand_id
1 'polypeptide(L)'
;MTDWAACTLCRTGQQGLEVLQRAQQRKVEWPQQPHHTKPPIQDAMMHTSIDEAFTSILQYMSTTTRQCRRYYRSVPPAQHNPSDKQHVRRFHTPQYTELHKKHPLLHSEDVHVVVAPGTYAVTAGAWGTAQQQTHVVHVNKGQSVDLDFVL
;
A
#
# COMPACT_ATOMS: atom_id res chain seq x y z
N MET A 1 -0.77 48.02 -28.81
CA MET A 1 -0.40 47.22 -27.60
C MET A 1 -0.41 45.73 -27.96
N THR A 2 0.28 45.33 -29.04
CA THR A 2 0.18 44.01 -29.71
C THR A 2 1.54 43.36 -29.98
N ASP A 3 2.64 44.09 -29.80
CA ASP A 3 3.97 43.61 -30.21
C ASP A 3 4.55 42.56 -29.26
N TRP A 4 4.25 42.62 -27.96
CA TRP A 4 4.76 41.66 -26.98
C TRP A 4 4.23 40.23 -27.22
N ALA A 5 2.95 40.09 -27.56
CA ALA A 5 2.34 38.80 -27.83
C ALA A 5 2.93 38.19 -29.11
N ALA A 6 3.13 39.00 -30.16
CA ALA A 6 3.77 38.58 -31.39
C ALA A 6 5.22 38.12 -31.15
N CYS A 7 6.02 38.89 -30.40
CA CYS A 7 7.39 38.51 -30.06
C CYS A 7 7.47 37.22 -29.24
N THR A 8 6.54 37.02 -28.31
CA THR A 8 6.49 35.80 -27.49
C THR A 8 6.19 34.58 -28.36
N LEU A 9 5.20 34.68 -29.26
CA LEU A 9 4.83 33.61 -30.17
C LEU A 9 5.97 33.25 -31.15
N CYS A 10 6.64 34.26 -31.72
CA CYS A 10 7.80 34.04 -32.58
C CYS A 10 8.93 33.31 -31.83
N ARG A 11 9.25 33.75 -30.60
CA ARG A 11 10.30 33.13 -29.79
C ARG A 11 9.98 31.68 -29.45
N THR A 12 8.74 31.38 -29.06
CA THR A 12 8.32 30.00 -28.77
C THR A 12 8.34 29.13 -30.01
N GLY A 13 7.95 29.66 -31.18
CA GLY A 13 8.02 28.93 -32.44
C GLY A 13 9.46 28.56 -32.82
N GLN A 14 10.38 29.51 -32.68
CA GLN A 14 11.80 29.29 -32.97
C GLN A 14 12.43 28.26 -32.03
N GLN A 15 12.15 28.35 -30.72
CA GLN A 15 12.62 27.36 -29.74
C GLN A 15 12.03 25.96 -30.01
N GLY A 16 10.76 25.88 -30.41
CA GLY A 16 10.13 24.62 -30.80
C GLY A 16 10.83 23.94 -31.99
N LEU A 17 11.19 24.72 -33.01
CA LEU A 17 11.93 24.21 -34.18
C LEU A 17 13.34 23.74 -33.80
N GLU A 18 14.06 24.46 -32.94
CA GLU A 18 15.38 24.02 -32.45
C GLU A 18 15.31 22.72 -31.66
N VAL A 19 14.27 22.55 -30.82
CA VAL A 19 14.03 21.31 -30.07
C VAL A 19 13.73 20.15 -31.03
N LEU A 20 12.87 20.38 -32.03
CA LEU A 20 12.54 19.37 -33.05
C LEU A 20 13.78 18.94 -33.83
N GLN A 21 14.60 19.88 -34.29
CA GLN A 21 15.83 19.59 -35.03
C GLN A 21 16.82 18.80 -34.17
N ARG A 22 16.99 19.18 -32.89
CA ARG A 22 17.82 18.45 -31.93
C ARG A 22 17.30 17.04 -31.67
N ALA A 23 15.98 16.85 -31.62
CA ALA A 23 15.36 15.53 -31.45
C ALA A 23 15.54 14.65 -32.71
N GLN A 24 15.36 15.21 -33.91
CA GLN A 24 15.56 14.49 -35.17
C GLN A 24 17.00 14.01 -35.37
N GLN A 25 17.99 14.80 -34.91
CA GLN A 25 19.40 14.41 -34.94
C GLN A 25 19.75 13.31 -33.93
N ARG A 26 18.98 13.19 -32.85
CA ARG A 26 19.08 12.08 -31.90
C ARG A 26 18.36 10.87 -32.47
N LYS A 27 19.00 10.17 -33.42
CA LYS A 27 18.63 8.78 -33.68
C LYS A 27 18.88 7.99 -32.40
N VAL A 28 17.83 7.77 -31.62
CA VAL A 28 17.89 6.86 -30.46
C VAL A 28 17.80 5.45 -31.03
N GLU A 29 18.96 4.84 -31.28
CA GLU A 29 19.04 3.41 -31.49
C GLU A 29 18.82 2.76 -30.13
N TRP A 30 17.57 2.41 -29.84
CA TRP A 30 17.27 1.56 -28.72
C TRP A 30 17.98 0.23 -28.96
N PRO A 31 18.77 -0.29 -27.99
CA PRO A 31 19.30 -1.63 -28.13
C PRO A 31 18.11 -2.56 -28.36
N GLN A 32 18.12 -3.27 -29.50
CA GLN A 32 17.18 -4.35 -29.75
C GLN A 32 17.27 -5.26 -28.52
N GLN A 33 16.13 -5.51 -27.85
CA GLN A 33 16.10 -6.48 -26.77
C GLN A 33 16.75 -7.76 -27.31
N PRO A 34 17.79 -8.30 -26.66
CA PRO A 34 18.38 -9.54 -27.12
C PRO A 34 17.24 -10.55 -27.20
N HIS A 35 17.01 -11.09 -28.40
CA HIS A 35 16.07 -12.19 -28.60
C HIS A 35 16.47 -13.29 -27.63
N HIS A 36 15.71 -13.40 -26.55
CA HIS A 36 15.97 -14.32 -25.48
C HIS A 36 15.62 -15.72 -26.00
N THR A 37 16.60 -16.40 -26.59
CA THR A 37 16.49 -17.81 -27.03
C THR A 37 16.63 -18.79 -25.87
N LYS A 38 16.64 -18.32 -24.62
CA LYS A 38 16.45 -19.21 -23.47
C LYS A 38 14.94 -19.43 -23.31
N PRO A 39 14.49 -20.66 -23.04
CA PRO A 39 13.09 -20.90 -22.66
C PRO A 39 12.74 -19.88 -21.57
N PRO A 40 11.53 -19.31 -21.56
CA PRO A 40 11.17 -18.37 -20.53
C PRO A 40 11.44 -19.09 -19.22
N ILE A 41 12.41 -18.58 -18.46
CA ILE A 41 12.30 -18.69 -17.02
C ILE A 41 11.04 -17.88 -16.80
N GLN A 42 9.92 -18.59 -16.78
CA GLN A 42 8.75 -18.17 -16.05
C GLN A 42 9.30 -18.08 -14.63
N ASP A 43 9.97 -16.96 -14.30
CA ASP A 43 9.84 -16.41 -12.97
C ASP A 43 8.34 -16.31 -12.88
N ALA A 44 7.77 -17.32 -12.22
CA ALA A 44 6.35 -17.47 -12.15
C ALA A 44 5.89 -16.09 -11.76
N MET A 45 5.13 -15.45 -12.65
CA MET A 45 4.43 -14.23 -12.32
C MET A 45 3.39 -14.73 -11.33
N MET A 46 3.84 -15.07 -10.12
CA MET A 46 3.06 -15.16 -8.93
C MET A 46 2.61 -13.72 -8.84
N HIS A 47 1.45 -13.47 -9.43
CA HIS A 47 0.69 -12.29 -9.13
C HIS A 47 0.44 -12.45 -7.64
N THR A 48 1.37 -11.95 -6.83
CA THR A 48 1.14 -11.81 -5.41
C THR A 48 -0.14 -11.03 -5.38
N SER A 49 -1.20 -11.64 -4.86
CA SER A 49 -2.47 -10.95 -4.79
C SER A 49 -2.22 -9.58 -4.16
N ILE A 50 -3.04 -8.59 -4.50
CA ILE A 50 -2.89 -7.25 -3.91
C ILE A 50 -2.80 -7.37 -2.38
N ASP A 51 -3.55 -8.29 -1.79
CA ASP A 51 -3.51 -8.65 -0.36
C ASP A 51 -2.16 -9.21 0.10
N GLU A 52 -1.52 -10.09 -0.67
CA GLU A 52 -0.20 -10.64 -0.38
C GLU A 52 0.91 -9.57 -0.46
N ALA A 53 0.80 -8.64 -1.42
CA ALA A 53 1.70 -7.51 -1.53
C ALA A 53 1.56 -6.57 -0.31
N PHE A 54 0.33 -6.24 0.09
CA PHE A 54 0.09 -5.47 1.31
C PHE A 54 0.57 -6.21 2.57
N THR A 55 0.32 -7.51 2.67
CA THR A 55 0.79 -8.36 3.77
C THR A 55 2.31 -8.32 3.88
N SER A 56 3.01 -8.43 2.75
CA SER A 56 4.47 -8.33 2.70
C SER A 56 4.96 -6.97 3.20
N ILE A 57 4.36 -5.87 2.74
CA ILE A 57 4.72 -4.52 3.20
C ILE A 57 4.49 -4.38 4.71
N LEU A 58 3.35 -4.85 5.22
CA LEU A 58 3.04 -4.83 6.66
C LEU A 58 4.05 -5.64 7.47
N GLN A 59 4.47 -6.81 6.96
CA GLN A 59 5.51 -7.63 7.58
C GLN A 59 6.87 -6.94 7.60
N TYR A 60 7.25 -6.28 6.50
CA TYR A 60 8.49 -5.49 6.43
C TYR A 60 8.44 -4.29 7.39
N MET A 61 7.33 -3.56 7.46
CA MET A 61 7.13 -2.45 8.40
C MET A 61 7.25 -2.91 9.85
N SER A 62 6.57 -4.01 10.21
CA SER A 62 6.64 -4.61 11.55
C SER A 62 8.06 -5.06 11.90
N THR A 63 8.72 -5.74 10.97
CA THR A 63 10.09 -6.23 11.16
C THR A 63 11.07 -5.08 11.32
N THR A 64 10.99 -4.07 10.47
CA THR A 64 11.87 -2.89 10.52
C THR A 64 11.68 -2.11 11.83
N THR A 65 10.43 -1.92 12.25
CA THR A 65 10.11 -1.28 13.54
C THR A 65 10.70 -2.05 14.72
N ARG A 66 10.59 -3.39 14.70
CA ARG A 66 11.15 -4.27 15.74
C ARG A 66 12.67 -4.19 15.77
N GLN A 67 13.34 -4.24 14.63
CA GLN A 67 14.79 -4.16 14.56
C GLN A 67 15.30 -2.79 15.00
N CYS A 68 14.62 -1.71 14.60
CA CYS A 68 14.92 -0.36 15.05
C CYS A 68 14.86 -0.25 16.58
N ARG A 69 13.79 -0.77 17.19
CA ARG A 69 13.65 -0.81 18.66
C ARG A 69 14.75 -1.64 19.31
N ARG A 70 15.10 -2.79 18.73
CA ARG A 70 16.16 -3.66 19.25
C ARG A 70 17.52 -2.96 19.25
N TYR A 71 17.86 -2.29 18.16
CA TYR A 71 19.09 -1.53 18.03
C TYR A 71 19.21 -0.45 19.11
N TYR A 72 18.21 0.45 19.22
CA TYR A 72 18.24 1.54 20.20
C TYR A 72 18.04 1.11 21.66
N ARG A 73 17.62 -0.14 21.90
CA ARG A 73 17.67 -0.76 23.24
C ARG A 73 19.05 -1.34 23.56
N SER A 74 19.79 -1.79 22.56
CA SER A 74 21.11 -2.40 22.74
C SER A 74 22.24 -1.37 22.86
N VAL A 75 22.05 -0.15 22.35
CA VAL A 75 23.03 0.93 22.43
C VAL A 75 22.73 1.81 23.65
N PRO A 76 23.72 2.08 24.53
CA PRO A 76 23.52 2.99 25.66
C PRO A 76 23.18 4.42 25.20
N PRO A 77 22.28 5.15 25.89
CA PRO A 77 21.86 6.51 25.50
C PRO A 77 23.01 7.53 25.38
N ALA A 78 24.13 7.28 26.05
CA ALA A 78 25.33 8.12 25.97
C ALA A 78 26.01 8.08 24.58
N GLN A 79 25.81 7.00 23.82
CA GLN A 79 26.39 6.81 22.49
C GLN A 79 25.48 7.32 21.36
N HIS A 80 24.28 7.77 21.69
CA HIS A 80 23.34 8.31 20.71
C HIS A 80 23.78 9.70 20.25
N ASN A 81 23.91 9.88 18.94
CA ASN A 81 24.14 11.19 18.35
C ASN A 81 22.84 12.05 18.45
N PRO A 82 22.87 13.36 18.12
CA PRO A 82 21.68 14.21 18.19
C PRO A 82 20.50 13.71 17.34
N SER A 83 20.77 13.13 16.17
CA SER A 83 19.75 12.54 15.28
C SER A 83 19.10 11.31 15.91
N ASP A 84 19.90 10.43 16.51
CA ASP A 84 19.41 9.24 17.23
C ASP A 84 18.49 9.64 18.39
N LYS A 85 18.87 10.68 19.15
CA LYS A 85 18.05 11.22 20.24
C LYS A 85 16.72 11.76 19.71
N GLN A 86 16.74 12.47 18.58
CA GLN A 86 15.53 12.97 17.94
C GLN A 86 14.64 11.82 17.42
N HIS A 87 15.22 10.81 16.79
CA HIS A 87 14.55 9.59 16.34
C HIS A 87 13.85 8.88 17.50
N VAL A 88 14.59 8.57 18.57
CA VAL A 88 14.06 7.88 19.75
C VAL A 88 12.90 8.67 20.38
N ARG A 89 13.04 10.00 20.50
CA ARG A 89 11.97 10.86 21.01
C ARG A 89 10.72 10.84 20.13
N ARG A 90 10.87 10.73 18.81
CA ARG A 90 9.74 10.76 17.88
C ARG A 90 9.04 9.42 17.75
N PHE A 91 9.78 8.31 17.67
CA PHE A 91 9.25 7.00 17.28
C PHE A 91 9.24 5.96 18.41
N HIS A 92 9.95 6.21 19.51
CA HIS A 92 10.02 5.29 20.66
C HIS A 92 9.52 5.93 21.96
N THR A 93 8.88 7.10 21.88
CA THR A 93 8.11 7.63 23.00
C THR A 93 6.88 6.75 23.26
N PRO A 94 6.54 6.51 24.54
CA PRO A 94 5.33 5.75 24.90
C PRO A 94 4.09 6.29 24.19
N GLN A 95 3.97 7.61 24.04
CA GLN A 95 2.81 8.25 23.42
C GLN A 95 2.66 7.93 21.92
N TYR A 96 3.75 7.75 21.17
CA TYR A 96 3.70 7.39 19.75
C TYR A 96 3.59 5.87 19.51
N THR A 97 4.15 5.06 20.43
CA THR A 97 4.01 3.58 20.35
C THR A 97 2.69 3.05 20.91
N GLU A 98 1.93 3.86 21.66
CA GLU A 98 0.59 3.54 22.15
C GLU A 98 -0.53 4.02 21.21
N LEU A 99 -0.22 4.83 20.19
CA LEU A 99 -1.18 5.09 19.12
C LEU A 99 -1.19 3.89 18.17
N HIS A 100 -2.30 3.15 18.22
CA HIS A 100 -2.62 1.94 17.45
C HIS A 100 -2.06 0.61 17.98
N LYS A 101 -2.00 0.44 19.31
CA LYS A 101 -2.55 -0.83 19.82
C LYS A 101 -4.05 -0.73 19.67
N LYS A 102 -4.53 -1.17 18.50
CA LYS A 102 -5.74 -1.95 18.27
C LYS A 102 -6.04 -1.84 16.78
N HIS A 103 -5.67 -2.90 16.08
CA HIS A 103 -6.13 -3.14 14.72
C HIS A 103 -7.67 -2.98 14.72
N PRO A 104 -8.30 -2.28 13.78
CA PRO A 104 -9.76 -2.20 13.72
C PRO A 104 -10.42 -3.58 13.69
N LEU A 105 -9.75 -4.58 13.09
CA LEU A 105 -10.20 -5.99 13.15
C LEU A 105 -10.00 -6.71 14.51
N LEU A 106 -9.39 -6.07 15.51
CA LEU A 106 -9.18 -6.62 16.86
C LEU A 106 -10.22 -6.12 17.87
N HIS A 107 -11.10 -5.19 17.48
CA HIS A 107 -12.31 -4.91 18.23
C HIS A 107 -13.47 -5.65 17.57
N SER A 108 -14.27 -6.32 18.40
CA SER A 108 -15.67 -6.60 18.10
C SER A 108 -16.32 -5.26 17.76
N GLU A 109 -16.39 -4.96 16.48
CA GLU A 109 -17.31 -3.99 15.92
C GLU A 109 -18.35 -4.82 15.18
N ASP A 110 -19.57 -4.81 15.68
CA ASP A 110 -20.68 -5.53 15.06
C ASP A 110 -20.84 -5.05 13.62
N VAL A 111 -20.70 -5.97 12.66
CA VAL A 111 -20.76 -5.64 11.24
C VAL A 111 -22.23 -5.56 10.81
N HIS A 112 -22.67 -4.36 10.43
CA HIS A 112 -24.03 -4.14 9.94
C HIS A 112 -24.06 -4.15 8.41
N VAL A 113 -24.82 -5.07 7.83
CA VAL A 113 -24.98 -5.20 6.37
C VAL A 113 -26.46 -5.04 6.00
N VAL A 114 -26.75 -4.10 5.10
CA VAL A 114 -28.11 -3.90 4.57
C VAL A 114 -28.25 -4.63 3.25
N VAL A 115 -29.25 -5.51 3.15
CA VAL A 115 -29.52 -6.33 1.97
C VAL A 115 -30.98 -6.20 1.53
N ALA A 116 -31.25 -6.60 0.28
CA ALA A 116 -32.62 -6.77 -0.18
C ALA A 116 -33.31 -7.94 0.55
N PRO A 117 -34.66 -8.03 0.54
CA PRO A 117 -35.32 -9.20 1.10
C PRO A 117 -34.94 -10.49 0.34
N GLY A 118 -34.59 -11.55 1.07
CA GLY A 118 -34.11 -12.79 0.47
C GLY A 118 -33.45 -13.74 1.47
N THR A 119 -32.92 -14.85 0.95
CA THR A 119 -32.17 -15.84 1.74
C THR A 119 -30.67 -15.68 1.49
N TYR A 120 -29.89 -15.57 2.56
CA TYR A 120 -28.46 -15.30 2.53
C TYR A 120 -27.69 -16.32 3.35
N ALA A 121 -26.49 -16.69 2.87
CA ALA A 121 -25.51 -17.43 3.63
C ALA A 121 -24.41 -16.46 4.10
N VAL A 122 -24.23 -16.34 5.41
CA VAL A 122 -23.25 -15.46 6.05
C VAL A 122 -22.18 -16.32 6.67
N THR A 123 -20.94 -16.16 6.21
CA THR A 123 -19.78 -16.91 6.71
C THR A 123 -18.81 -15.97 7.40
N ALA A 124 -18.41 -16.31 8.63
CA ALA A 124 -17.33 -15.63 9.35
C ALA A 124 -16.16 -16.60 9.57
N GLY A 125 -14.93 -16.08 9.63
CA GLY A 125 -13.73 -16.88 9.85
C GLY A 125 -12.63 -16.07 10.54
N ALA A 126 -11.86 -16.73 11.41
CA ALA A 126 -10.76 -16.09 12.11
C ALA A 126 -9.51 -16.03 11.22
N TRP A 127 -8.98 -14.82 11.02
CA TRP A 127 -7.83 -14.58 10.16
C TRP A 127 -6.62 -15.45 10.54
N GLY A 128 -6.05 -16.14 9.55
CA GLY A 128 -4.88 -17.01 9.74
C GLY A 128 -5.21 -18.39 10.34
N THR A 129 -6.48 -18.74 10.49
CA THR A 129 -6.93 -20.07 10.91
C THR A 129 -7.84 -20.69 9.85
N ALA A 130 -8.02 -22.01 9.91
CA ALA A 130 -9.02 -22.71 9.10
C ALA A 130 -10.43 -22.68 9.72
N GLN A 131 -10.61 -22.01 10.86
CA GLN A 131 -11.89 -22.00 11.58
C GLN A 131 -12.87 -21.01 10.94
N GLN A 132 -14.01 -21.53 10.51
CA GLN A 132 -15.07 -20.79 9.85
C GLN A 132 -16.44 -21.27 10.33
N GLN A 133 -17.41 -20.38 10.41
CA GLN A 133 -18.80 -20.67 10.77
C GLN A 133 -19.75 -19.98 9.80
N THR A 134 -20.77 -20.72 9.34
CA THR A 134 -21.75 -20.24 8.35
C THR A 134 -23.17 -20.31 8.91
N HIS A 135 -23.91 -19.21 8.80
CA HIS A 135 -25.33 -19.13 9.10
C HIS A 135 -26.13 -18.85 7.83
N VAL A 136 -27.25 -19.55 7.65
CA VAL A 136 -28.22 -19.24 6.59
C VAL A 136 -29.41 -18.53 7.22
N VAL A 137 -29.70 -17.32 6.73
CA VAL A 137 -30.77 -16.47 7.25
C VAL A 137 -31.71 -16.05 6.14
N HIS A 138 -32.99 -15.96 6.46
CA HIS A 138 -34.00 -15.37 5.59
C HIS A 138 -34.40 -14.00 6.15
N VAL A 139 -34.23 -12.95 5.34
CA VAL A 139 -34.45 -11.56 5.74
C VAL A 139 -35.67 -11.00 5.02
N ASN A 140 -36.70 -10.62 5.77
CA ASN A 140 -37.87 -9.93 5.24
C ASN A 140 -37.65 -8.42 5.14
N LYS A 141 -38.52 -7.72 4.39
CA LYS A 141 -38.46 -6.25 4.26
C LYS A 141 -38.62 -5.58 5.63
N GLY A 142 -37.62 -4.78 6.03
CA GLY A 142 -37.61 -4.04 7.29
C GLY A 142 -37.23 -4.88 8.52
N GLN A 143 -36.84 -6.15 8.32
CA GLN A 143 -36.36 -7.02 9.38
C GLN A 143 -34.85 -6.85 9.57
N SER A 144 -34.41 -6.85 10.84
CA SER A 144 -33.01 -6.98 11.23
C SER A 144 -32.77 -8.37 11.84
N VAL A 145 -31.61 -8.96 11.58
CA VAL A 145 -31.20 -10.27 12.11
C VAL A 145 -29.80 -10.13 12.66
N ASP A 146 -29.65 -10.33 13.97
CA ASP A 146 -28.35 -10.33 14.64
C ASP A 146 -27.76 -11.74 14.61
N LEU A 147 -26.47 -11.83 14.29
CA LEU A 147 -25.75 -13.09 14.14
C LEU A 147 -24.47 -13.05 14.98
N ASP A 148 -24.36 -14.01 15.90
CA ASP A 148 -23.16 -14.25 16.70
C ASP A 148 -22.34 -15.40 16.10
N PHE A 149 -21.04 -15.20 15.96
CA PHE A 149 -20.11 -16.21 15.47
C PHE A 149 -19.10 -16.57 16.58
N VAL A 150 -18.99 -17.87 16.88
CA VAL A 150 -18.02 -18.42 17.82
C VAL A 150 -16.88 -19.02 17.00
N LEU A 151 -15.88 -18.17 16.72
CA LEU A 151 -14.72 -18.47 15.89
C LEU A 151 -13.46 -18.83 16.70
#